data_AF-A0A4Q4CN37-F1
#
_entry.id   AF-A0A4Q4CN37-F1
#
_cell.length_a   1.000
_cell.length_b   1.000
_cell.length_c   1.000
_cell.angle_alpha   90.00
_cell.angle_beta   90.00
_cell.angle_gamma   90.00
#
_symmetry.space_group_name_H-M   'P 1'
#
loop_
_entity.id
_entity.type
_entity.pdbx_description
1 polymer ?
#
loop_
_entity_poly.entity_id
_entity_poly.type
_entity_poly.pdbx_seq_one_letter_code
_entity_poly.pdbx_strand_id
1 'polypeptide(L)' 'QGGFQLGLMRKDLETAGSIAAETGFDAKALALCRMLWTDAMAELGPRADNTEIHRYLGGVR' A
#
# COMPACT_ATOMS: atom_id res chain seq x y z
N GLN A 1 16.76 -2.62 -3.22
CA GLN A 1 15.69 -3.63 -3.24
C GLN A 1 15.50 -4.10 -1.81
N GLY A 2 14.27 -4.09 -1.32
CA GLY A 2 13.91 -4.47 0.06
C GLY A 2 13.52 -5.94 0.23
N GLY A 3 13.41 -6.72 -0.86
CA GLY A 3 13.15 -8.16 -0.82
C GLY A 3 11.71 -8.53 -0.43
N PHE A 4 10.79 -7.57 -0.41
CA PHE A 4 9.41 -7.78 -0.01
C PHE A 4 8.48 -7.24 -1.09
N GLN A 5 7.53 -8.06 -1.54
CA GLN A 5 6.70 -7.78 -2.71
C GLN A 5 5.64 -6.71 -2.41
N LEU A 6 5.37 -5.84 -3.38
CA LEU A 6 4.36 -4.80 -3.31
C LEU A 6 2.96 -5.39 -3.07
N GLY A 7 2.66 -6.54 -3.68
CA GLY A 7 1.42 -7.27 -3.46
C GLY A 7 1.26 -7.77 -2.01
N LEU A 8 2.36 -8.09 -1.32
CA LEU A 8 2.35 -8.46 0.10
C LEU A 8 2.15 -7.22 0.99
N MET A 9 2.83 -6.12 0.70
CA MET A 9 2.62 -4.87 1.45
C MET A 9 1.18 -4.36 1.35
N ARG A 10 0.61 -4.36 0.15
CA ARG A 10 -0.81 -4.01 -0.07
C ARG A 10 -1.75 -4.94 0.69
N LYS A 11 -1.41 -6.23 0.85
CA LYS A 11 -2.18 -7.20 1.67
C LYS A 11 -2.17 -6.82 3.14
N ASP A 12 -1.01 -6.47 3.67
CA ASP A 12 -0.86 -6.14 5.08
C ASP A 12 -1.59 -4.83 5.42
N LEU A 13 -1.52 -3.83 4.52
CA LEU A 13 -2.31 -2.59 4.64
C LEU A 13 -3.81 -2.84 4.60
N GLU A 14 -4.27 -3.75 3.74
CA GLU A 14 -5.69 -4.13 3.69
C GLU A 14 -6.13 -4.82 4.98
N THR A 15 -5.30 -5.72 5.50
CA THR A 15 -5.58 -6.44 6.76
C THR A 15 -5.68 -5.46 7.93
N ALA A 16 -4.72 -4.55 8.07
CA ALA A 16 -4.77 -3.49 9.08
C ALA A 16 -6.00 -2.60 8.91
N GLY A 17 -6.36 -2.30 7.66
CA GLY A 17 -7.51 -1.47 7.32
C GLY A 17 -8.84 -2.08 7.72
N SER A 18 -9.01 -3.38 7.51
CA SER A 18 -10.20 -4.12 7.94
C SER A 18 -10.32 -4.13 9.47
N ILE A 19 -9.21 -4.33 10.19
CA ILE A 19 -9.20 -4.27 11.66
C ILE A 19 -9.60 -2.87 12.17
N ALA A 20 -9.07 -1.81 11.56
CA ALA A 20 -9.43 -0.44 11.92
C ALA A 20 -10.93 -0.17 11.72
N ALA A 21 -11.50 -0.66 10.60
CA ALA A 21 -12.93 -0.53 10.31
C ALA A 21 -13.80 -1.31 11.31
N GLU A 22 -13.43 -2.54 11.65
CA GLU A 22 -14.15 -3.39 12.61
C GLU A 22 -14.13 -2.82 14.04
N THR A 23 -13.05 -2.13 14.40
CA THR A 23 -12.87 -1.55 15.74
C THR A 23 -13.38 -0.10 15.86
N GLY A 24 -13.84 0.49 14.75
CA GLY A 24 -14.26 1.89 14.70
C GLY A 24 -13.12 2.90 14.88
N PHE A 25 -11.88 2.47 14.70
CA PHE A 25 -10.71 3.33 14.82
C PHE A 25 -10.48 4.14 13.53
N ASP A 26 -10.54 5.47 13.63
CA ASP A 26 -10.34 6.38 12.49
C ASP A 26 -8.85 6.51 12.10
N ALA A 27 -8.36 5.57 11.30
CA ALA A 27 -6.98 5.50 10.83
C ALA A 27 -6.78 6.21 9.47
N LYS A 28 -6.94 7.54 9.42
CA LYS A 28 -6.84 8.32 8.15
C LYS A 28 -5.56 8.07 7.36
N ALA A 29 -4.41 7.99 8.03
CA ALA A 29 -3.13 7.72 7.37
C ALA A 29 -3.09 6.31 6.74
N LEU A 30 -3.68 5.32 7.41
CA LEU A 30 -3.79 3.96 6.88
C LEU A 30 -4.71 3.91 5.66
N ALA A 31 -5.83 4.65 5.68
CA ALA A 31 -6.71 4.76 4.52
C ALA A 31 -5.98 5.36 3.31
N LEU A 32 -5.17 6.40 3.51
CA LEU A 32 -4.32 6.96 2.47
C LEU A 32 -3.31 5.94 1.93
N CYS A 33 -2.61 5.21 2.80
CA CYS A 33 -1.65 4.18 2.37
C CYS A 33 -2.35 3.06 1.60
N ARG A 34 -3.54 2.60 2.03
CA ARG A 34 -4.31 1.57 1.30
C ARG A 34 -4.62 2.00 -0.13
N MET A 35 -5.06 3.24 -0.32
CA MET A 35 -5.32 3.81 -1.64
C MET A 35 -4.05 3.82 -2.48
N LEU A 36 -3.00 4.49 -2.01
CA LEU A 36 -1.75 4.67 -2.76
C LEU A 36 -1.08 3.33 -3.13
N TRP A 37 -1.07 2.35 -2.23
CA TRP A 37 -0.49 1.04 -2.52
C TRP A 37 -1.38 0.17 -3.42
N THR A 38 -2.69 0.41 -3.41
CA THR A 38 -3.60 -0.25 -4.37
C THR A 38 -3.33 0.26 -5.78
N ASP A 39 -3.22 1.58 -5.95
CA ASP A 39 -2.94 2.20 -7.24
C ASP A 39 -1.55 1.81 -7.74
N ALA A 40 -0.52 1.87 -6.87
CA ALA A 40 0.83 1.42 -7.22
C ALA A 40 0.88 -0.07 -7.61
N MET A 41 0.12 -0.94 -6.92
CA MET A 41 0.05 -2.36 -7.25
C MET A 41 -0.60 -2.60 -8.63
N ALA A 42 -1.61 -1.79 -8.98
CA ALA A 42 -2.26 -1.86 -10.28
C ALA A 42 -1.30 -1.47 -11.42
N GLU A 43 -0.44 -0.48 -11.20
CA GLU A 43 0.52 0.00 -12.20
C GLU A 43 1.80 -0.84 -12.28
N LEU A 44 2.44 -1.11 -11.14
CA LEU A 44 3.76 -1.77 -11.07
C LEU A 44 3.66 -3.30 -11.03
N GLY A 45 2.48 -3.83 -10.72
CA GLY A 45 2.22 -5.25 -10.56
C GLY A 45 2.63 -5.82 -9.19
N PRO A 46 2.06 -6.97 -8.81
CA PRO A 46 2.17 -7.51 -7.45
C PRO A 46 3.58 -8.00 -7.08
N ARG A 47 4.42 -8.32 -8.07
CA ARG A 47 5.78 -8.84 -7.88
C ARG A 47 6.85 -7.75 -7.80
N ALA A 48 6.50 -6.48 -8.01
CA ALA A 48 7.42 -5.36 -7.80
C ALA A 48 7.91 -5.36 -6.34
N ASP A 49 9.12 -4.85 -6.10
CA ASP A 49 9.61 -4.64 -4.74
C ASP A 49 8.81 -3.50 -4.10
N ASN A 50 8.39 -3.64 -2.84
CA ASN A 50 7.62 -2.62 -2.15
C ASN A 50 8.35 -1.27 -2.09
N THR A 51 9.69 -1.29 -2.11
CA THR A 51 10.47 -0.04 -2.10
C THR A 51 10.23 0.78 -3.35
N GLU A 52 9.77 0.20 -4.47
CA GLU A 52 9.42 0.93 -5.70
C GLU A 52 8.33 1.99 -5.49
N ILE A 53 7.58 1.93 -4.38
CA ILE A 53 6.61 2.96 -3.99
C ILE A 53 7.22 4.36 -3.91
N HIS A 54 8.50 4.50 -3.54
CA HIS A 54 9.14 5.82 -3.51
C HIS A 54 9.25 6.46 -4.90
N ARG A 55 9.42 5.64 -5.95
CA ARG A 55 9.47 6.11 -7.34
C ARG A 55 8.06 6.41 -7.85
N TYR A 56 7.11 5.53 -7.55
CA TYR A 56 5.70 5.75 -7.88
C TYR A 56 5.18 7.09 -7.31
N LEU A 57 5.47 7.37 -6.03
CA LEU A 57 5.06 8.62 -5.37
C LEU A 57 5.93 9.82 -5.74
N GLY A 58 7.21 9.58 -6.05
CA GLY A 58 8.17 10.60 -6.47
C GLY A 58 8.03 11.00 -7.95
N GLY A 59 7.25 10.24 -8.73
CA GLY A 59 6.82 10.58 -10.07
C GLY A 59 5.86 11.77 -10.00
N VAL A 60 6.36 12.93 -10.40
CA VAL A 60 5.54 14.11 -10.66
C VAL A 60 4.38 13.72 -11.59
N ARG A 61 3.18 14.20 -11.24
CA ARG A 61 1.96 14.27 -12.07
C ARG A 61 2.20 14.29 -13.58
#